data_AF-A0A1M5WXQ3-F1
#
_entry.id   AF-A0A1M5WXQ3-F1
#
_cell.length_a   1.000
_cell.length_b   1.000
_cell.length_c   1.000
_cell.angle_alpha   90.00
_cell.angle_beta   90.00
_cell.angle_gamma   90.00
#
_symmetry.space_group_name_H-M   'P 1'
#
loop_
_entity.id
_entity.type
_entity.pdbx_description
1 polymer ?
#
loop_
_entity_poly.entity_id
_entity_poly.type
_entity_poly.pdbx_seq_one_letter_code
_entity_poly.pdbx_strand_id
1 'polypeptide(L)'
;MNFFNNLILKINFKKLIVFYAFSALIASIACTSYLCYVFRDKISFAYAYNTISERIEKDEASTKELKDELTTFVQKNPTILDVLILDNKNNVTFSAQNSEFATKGTFTLMPDKAEKSKAFILKENPNLSFSLVNIETIALSDISQDYEHLMQREHNDEIFFQQNSQDKFRYFLSYISCQNTGERIYFIKSNELIHGDTLSLKITAAIATFFFMLYWVIVAIWVYANANKAKLNAVLWGIIVLFTNLAGVFVFLIYKQSGVSCRSCGLMQNKNNQYCTTCGDKLYDTCIHCNATVNKNDYFCSQCGNKTNK
;
A
#
# COMPACT_ATOMS: atom_id res chain seq x y z
N MET A 1 -32.44 -29.43 6.33
CA MET A 1 -31.93 -28.04 6.48
C MET A 1 -30.53 -28.13 7.07
N ASN A 2 -29.50 -27.72 6.32
CA ASN A 2 -28.10 -28.02 6.67
C ASN A 2 -27.65 -27.18 7.89
N PHE A 3 -26.76 -27.74 8.72
CA PHE A 3 -26.17 -27.07 9.89
C PHE A 3 -25.66 -25.65 9.57
N PHE A 4 -25.00 -25.51 8.42
CA PHE A 4 -24.49 -24.25 7.89
C PHE A 4 -25.55 -23.16 7.75
N ASN A 5 -26.74 -23.51 7.25
CA ASN A 5 -27.84 -22.56 7.03
C ASN A 5 -28.40 -22.06 8.36
N ASN A 6 -28.52 -22.94 9.34
CA ASN A 6 -28.98 -22.58 10.68
C ASN A 6 -28.00 -21.64 11.38
N LEU A 7 -26.69 -21.84 11.18
CA LEU A 7 -25.66 -20.98 11.75
C LEU A 7 -25.71 -19.59 11.13
N ILE A 8 -25.73 -19.51 9.79
CA ILE A 8 -25.75 -18.25 9.05
C ILE A 8 -27.00 -17.41 9.36
N LEU A 9 -28.17 -18.03 9.49
CA LEU A 9 -29.41 -17.30 9.74
C LEU A 9 -29.43 -16.63 11.13
N LYS A 10 -28.66 -17.15 12.09
CA LYS A 10 -28.51 -16.57 13.44
C LYS A 10 -27.55 -15.37 13.46
N ILE A 11 -26.72 -15.20 12.43
CA ILE A 11 -25.75 -14.10 12.38
C ILE A 11 -26.47 -12.77 12.18
N ASN A 12 -26.20 -11.82 13.07
CA ASN A 12 -26.60 -10.43 12.87
C ASN A 12 -25.55 -9.71 12.02
N PHE A 13 -25.74 -9.74 10.70
CA PHE A 13 -24.80 -9.16 9.75
C PHE A 13 -24.53 -7.67 9.96
N LYS A 14 -25.49 -6.90 10.49
CA LYS A 14 -25.25 -5.48 10.83
C LYS A 14 -24.18 -5.36 11.90
N LYS A 15 -24.27 -6.18 12.97
CA LYS A 15 -23.25 -6.20 14.04
C LYS A 15 -21.91 -6.74 13.53
N LEU A 16 -21.94 -7.78 12.68
CA LEU A 16 -20.73 -8.35 12.09
C LEU A 16 -19.96 -7.34 11.23
N ILE A 17 -20.67 -6.59 10.36
CA ILE A 17 -20.06 -5.57 9.50
C ILE A 17 -19.45 -4.44 10.34
N VAL A 18 -20.17 -3.98 11.38
CA VAL A 18 -19.65 -2.95 12.30
C VAL A 18 -18.40 -3.44 13.04
N PHE A 19 -18.41 -4.67 13.54
CA PHE A 19 -17.25 -5.27 14.20
C PHE A 19 -16.06 -5.40 13.25
N TYR A 20 -16.28 -5.91 12.03
CA TYR A 20 -15.25 -5.99 11.00
C TYR A 20 -14.65 -4.61 10.71
N ALA A 21 -15.49 -3.60 10.44
CA ALA A 21 -15.03 -2.25 10.13
C ALA A 21 -14.18 -1.64 11.26
N PHE A 22 -14.61 -1.82 12.52
CA PHE A 22 -13.86 -1.35 13.68
C PHE A 22 -12.52 -2.07 13.83
N SER A 23 -12.49 -3.40 13.71
CA SER A 23 -11.25 -4.19 13.79
C SER A 23 -10.26 -3.86 12.67
N ALA A 24 -10.75 -3.66 11.44
CA ALA A 24 -9.94 -3.28 10.29
C ALA A 24 -9.35 -1.87 10.46
N LEU A 25 -10.13 -0.92 11.00
CA LEU A 25 -9.68 0.44 11.26
C LEU A 25 -8.56 0.48 12.33
N ILE A 26 -8.73 -0.25 13.43
CA ILE A 26 -7.69 -0.37 14.46
C ILE A 26 -6.42 -0.99 13.88
N ALA A 27 -6.55 -2.10 13.14
CA ALA A 27 -5.42 -2.78 12.52
C ALA A 27 -4.68 -1.86 11.53
N SER A 28 -5.42 -1.07 10.74
CA SER A 28 -4.85 -0.08 9.82
C SER A 28 -4.07 0.98 10.57
N ILE A 29 -4.64 1.60 11.61
CA ILE A 29 -3.98 2.64 12.41
C ILE A 29 -2.72 2.08 13.08
N ALA A 30 -2.79 0.87 13.63
CA ALA A 30 -1.65 0.20 14.25
C ALA A 30 -0.53 -0.08 13.21
N CYS A 31 -0.90 -0.59 12.03
CA CYS A 31 0.06 -0.87 10.96
C CYS A 31 0.73 0.40 10.45
N THR A 32 -0.04 1.47 10.17
CA THR A 32 0.54 2.74 9.72
C THR A 32 1.43 3.36 10.78
N SER A 33 1.04 3.31 12.06
CA SER A 33 1.84 3.85 13.16
C SER A 33 3.15 3.07 13.33
N TYR A 34 3.11 1.74 13.23
CA TYR A 34 4.28 0.88 13.27
C TYR A 34 5.23 1.16 12.11
N LEU A 35 4.70 1.28 10.88
CA LEU A 35 5.50 1.66 9.71
C LEU A 35 6.15 3.03 9.90
N CYS A 36 5.40 4.05 10.33
CA CYS A 36 5.96 5.37 10.62
C CYS A 36 7.06 5.32 11.69
N TYR A 37 6.94 4.46 12.69
CA TYR A 37 7.96 4.28 13.72
C TYR A 37 9.22 3.62 13.17
N VAL A 38 9.07 2.50 12.44
CA VAL A 38 10.21 1.75 11.86
C VAL A 38 10.95 2.59 10.81
N PHE A 39 10.23 3.34 9.98
CA PHE A 39 10.83 4.16 8.92
C PHE A 39 11.17 5.60 9.35
N ARG A 40 10.99 5.95 10.63
CA ARG A 40 11.18 7.32 11.13
C ARG A 40 12.57 7.87 10.79
N ASP A 41 13.61 7.11 11.10
CA ASP A 41 14.99 7.56 10.96
C ASP A 41 15.34 7.71 9.47
N LYS A 42 14.81 6.83 8.61
CA LYS A 42 14.99 6.89 7.15
C LYS A 42 14.31 8.10 6.51
N ILE A 43 13.09 8.42 6.94
CA ILE A 43 12.38 9.62 6.49
C ILE A 43 13.13 10.87 6.94
N SER A 44 13.64 10.87 8.18
CA SER A 44 14.43 11.98 8.71
C SER A 44 15.75 12.17 7.95
N PHE A 45 16.40 11.08 7.56
CA PHE A 45 17.60 11.07 6.72
C PHE A 45 17.32 11.68 5.34
N ALA A 46 16.27 11.21 4.65
CA ALA A 46 15.89 11.71 3.33
C ALA A 46 15.58 13.23 3.35
N TYR A 47 14.89 13.69 4.39
CA TYR A 47 14.55 15.10 4.55
C TYR A 47 15.78 15.99 4.83
N ALA A 48 16.63 15.58 5.76
CA ALA A 48 17.84 16.32 6.11
C ALA A 48 18.82 16.38 4.93
N TYR A 49 18.94 15.28 4.18
CA TYR A 49 19.72 15.27 2.94
C TYR A 49 19.19 16.29 1.92
N ASN A 50 17.89 16.26 1.62
CA ASN A 50 17.31 17.16 0.61
C ASN A 50 17.50 18.63 1.00
N THR A 51 17.40 18.94 2.29
CA THR A 51 17.64 20.27 2.84
C THR A 51 19.07 20.74 2.60
N ILE A 52 20.06 19.87 2.82
CA ILE A 52 21.48 20.19 2.60
C ILE A 52 21.76 20.33 1.09
N SER A 53 21.19 19.45 0.26
CA SER A 53 21.35 19.48 -1.19
C SER A 53 20.82 20.77 -1.80
N GLU A 54 19.62 21.18 -1.42
CA GLU A 54 18.97 22.40 -1.95
C GLU A 54 19.77 23.67 -1.58
N ARG A 55 20.37 23.72 -0.37
CA ARG A 55 21.22 24.84 0.05
C ARG A 55 22.53 24.93 -0.74
N ILE A 56 23.10 23.79 -1.12
CA ILE A 56 24.33 23.74 -1.91
C ILE A 56 24.04 24.12 -3.37
N GLU A 57 22.92 23.66 -3.93
CA GLU A 57 22.52 23.98 -5.31
C GLU A 57 22.18 25.46 -5.50
N LYS A 58 21.55 26.09 -4.50
CA LYS A 58 21.21 27.52 -4.53
C LYS A 58 22.37 28.45 -4.21
N ASP A 59 23.56 27.91 -3.93
CA ASP A 59 24.77 28.67 -3.61
C ASP A 59 24.60 29.62 -2.39
N GLU A 60 23.64 29.30 -1.51
CA GLU A 60 23.27 30.09 -0.34
C GLU A 60 24.19 29.84 0.87
N ALA A 61 24.93 28.73 0.89
CA ALA A 61 25.77 28.34 2.00
C ALA A 61 27.16 27.90 1.54
N SER A 62 28.20 28.46 2.16
CA SER A 62 29.58 28.04 1.89
C SER A 62 29.86 26.67 2.53
N THR A 63 30.67 25.83 1.88
CA THR A 63 31.12 24.52 2.41
C THR A 63 31.81 24.60 3.77
N LYS A 64 32.24 25.78 4.21
CA LYS A 64 32.75 26.02 5.56
C LYS A 64 31.66 26.14 6.63
N GLU A 65 30.51 26.71 6.30
CA GLU A 65 29.35 26.86 7.21
C GLU A 65 28.60 25.55 7.40
N LEU A 66 28.63 24.66 6.40
CA LEU A 66 27.96 23.36 6.43
C LEU A 66 28.71 22.28 7.23
N LYS A 67 29.97 22.50 7.64
CA LYS A 67 30.78 21.47 8.32
C LYS A 67 30.16 20.99 9.63
N ASP A 68 29.67 21.90 10.45
CA ASP A 68 29.05 21.55 11.73
C ASP A 68 27.68 20.86 11.53
N GLU A 69 26.92 21.28 10.51
CA GLU A 69 25.63 20.68 10.14
C GLU A 69 25.80 19.26 9.58
N LEU A 70 26.81 19.03 8.74
CA LEU A 70 27.20 17.72 8.22
C LEU A 70 27.71 16.79 9.33
N THR A 71 28.53 17.28 10.25
CA THR A 71 29.00 16.49 11.40
C THR A 71 27.83 16.06 12.28
N THR A 72 26.91 16.97 12.56
CA THR A 72 25.69 16.70 13.33
C THR A 72 24.77 15.71 12.61
N PHE A 73 24.67 15.81 11.28
CA PHE A 73 23.89 14.89 10.46
C PHE A 73 24.44 13.47 10.52
N VAL A 74 25.75 13.29 10.40
CA VAL A 74 26.38 11.97 10.46
C VAL A 74 26.30 11.37 11.87
N GLN A 75 26.49 12.17 12.93
CA GLN A 75 26.31 11.70 14.32
C GLN A 75 24.88 11.21 14.61
N LYS A 76 23.86 11.78 13.97
CA LYS A 76 22.46 11.35 14.13
C LYS A 76 22.08 10.16 13.26
N ASN A 77 22.90 9.79 12.27
CA ASN A 77 22.59 8.76 11.28
C ASN A 77 23.76 7.74 11.19
N PRO A 78 23.81 6.73 12.07
CA PRO A 78 24.95 5.80 12.17
C PRO A 78 25.14 4.88 10.94
N THR A 79 24.18 4.84 10.02
CA THR A 79 24.29 4.11 8.75
C THR A 79 25.18 4.82 7.72
N ILE A 80 25.53 6.10 7.96
CA ILE A 80 26.47 6.85 7.13
C ILE A 80 27.89 6.61 7.64
N LEU A 81 28.74 6.05 6.78
CA LEU A 81 30.13 5.77 7.13
C LEU A 81 30.96 7.05 7.18
N ASP A 82 30.77 7.95 6.21
CA ASP A 82 31.42 9.25 6.22
C ASP A 82 30.77 10.24 5.22
N VAL A 83 31.01 11.52 5.46
CA VAL A 83 30.80 12.60 4.49
C VAL A 83 32.12 13.31 4.25
N LEU A 84 32.59 13.28 3.00
CA LEU A 84 33.86 13.88 2.60
C LEU A 84 33.62 15.15 1.78
N ILE A 85 34.40 16.20 2.03
CA ILE A 85 34.50 17.34 1.11
C ILE A 85 35.86 17.26 0.42
N LEU A 86 35.86 17.35 -0.90
CA LEU A 86 37.05 17.35 -1.72
C LEU A 86 37.22 18.69 -2.42
N ASP A 87 38.47 19.13 -2.53
CA ASP A 87 38.85 20.24 -3.41
C ASP A 87 38.83 19.83 -4.89
N ASN A 88 39.07 20.80 -5.76
CA ASN A 88 39.18 20.61 -7.21
C ASN A 88 40.34 19.70 -7.66
N LYS A 89 41.24 19.30 -6.76
CA LYS A 89 42.35 18.37 -6.98
C LYS A 89 42.09 16.99 -6.37
N ASN A 90 40.88 16.74 -5.87
CA ASN A 90 40.46 15.53 -5.14
C ASN A 90 41.21 15.29 -3.82
N ASN A 91 41.77 16.34 -3.21
CA ASN A 91 42.27 16.25 -1.83
C ASN A 91 41.09 16.34 -0.87
N VAL A 92 41.08 15.50 0.15
CA VAL A 92 40.07 15.51 1.20
C VAL A 92 40.33 16.71 2.13
N THR A 93 39.43 17.69 2.11
CA THR A 93 39.53 18.91 2.92
C THR A 93 38.67 18.85 4.19
N PHE A 94 37.77 17.86 4.27
CA PHE A 94 36.93 17.59 5.43
C PHE A 94 36.43 16.15 5.42
N SER A 95 36.30 15.58 6.62
CA SER A 95 35.66 14.29 6.89
C SER A 95 34.86 14.41 8.17
N ALA A 96 33.61 13.96 8.14
CA ALA A 96 32.70 14.05 9.28
C ALA A 96 32.97 12.97 10.34
N GLN A 97 33.45 11.79 9.93
CA GLN A 97 33.74 10.65 10.82
C GLN A 97 35.24 10.34 10.98
N ASN A 98 36.13 11.04 10.26
CA ASN A 98 37.55 10.68 10.13
C ASN A 98 37.73 9.21 9.71
N SER A 99 36.93 8.76 8.73
CA SER A 99 36.97 7.37 8.27
C SER A 99 38.30 7.02 7.60
N GLU A 100 38.53 5.73 7.35
CA GLU A 100 39.69 5.24 6.60
C GLU A 100 39.86 5.90 5.23
N PHE A 101 38.76 6.39 4.63
CA PHE A 101 38.73 7.10 3.35
C PHE A 101 39.35 8.50 3.41
N ALA A 102 39.43 9.13 4.60
CA ALA A 102 39.98 10.47 4.79
C ALA A 102 41.47 10.47 5.16
N THR A 103 41.96 9.37 5.75
CA THR A 103 43.31 9.30 6.36
C THR A 103 44.48 9.43 5.37
N LYS A 104 44.26 9.18 4.08
CA LYS A 104 45.32 9.23 3.05
C LYS A 104 45.42 10.58 2.33
N GLY A 105 44.53 11.53 2.62
CA GLY A 105 44.57 12.91 2.12
C GLY A 105 44.05 13.09 0.68
N THR A 106 44.00 12.04 -0.15
CA THR A 106 43.40 12.07 -1.49
C THR A 106 42.31 11.01 -1.63
N PHE A 107 41.23 11.32 -2.36
CA PHE A 107 40.18 10.35 -2.67
C PHE A 107 39.96 10.31 -4.19
N THR A 108 40.66 9.39 -4.86
CA THR A 108 40.63 9.27 -6.34
C THR A 108 39.97 7.97 -6.77
N LEU A 109 38.87 8.10 -7.51
CA LEU A 109 38.11 7.01 -8.10
C LEU A 109 38.55 6.74 -9.54
N MET A 110 38.72 5.47 -9.89
CA MET A 110 39.05 5.01 -11.24
C MET A 110 37.97 4.05 -11.75
N PRO A 111 37.59 4.08 -13.03
CA PRO A 111 36.59 3.14 -13.56
C PRO A 111 37.10 1.70 -13.42
N ASP A 112 36.25 0.79 -12.91
CA ASP A 112 36.56 -0.64 -12.86
C ASP A 112 36.56 -1.20 -14.28
N LYS A 113 37.75 -1.47 -14.83
CA LYS A 113 37.88 -2.02 -16.19
C LYS A 113 37.47 -3.49 -16.28
N ALA A 114 37.26 -4.18 -15.16
CA ALA A 114 36.90 -5.59 -15.12
C ALA A 114 35.37 -5.82 -15.09
N GLU A 115 34.59 -4.81 -14.71
CA GLU A 115 33.13 -4.88 -14.58
C GLU A 115 32.45 -4.05 -15.68
N LYS A 116 31.37 -4.56 -16.29
CA LYS A 116 30.58 -3.82 -17.30
C LYS A 116 29.69 -2.71 -16.71
N SER A 117 29.69 -2.55 -15.39
CA SER A 117 28.94 -1.56 -14.62
C SER A 117 29.73 -0.25 -14.52
N LYS A 118 29.03 0.89 -14.31
CA LYS A 118 29.65 2.18 -13.90
C LYS A 118 30.17 2.14 -12.45
N ALA A 119 30.89 1.08 -12.09
CA ALA A 119 31.54 0.93 -10.80
C ALA A 119 32.92 1.60 -10.84
N PHE A 120 33.25 2.30 -9.75
CA PHE A 120 34.53 2.94 -9.56
C PHE A 120 35.30 2.23 -8.45
N ILE A 121 36.60 2.05 -8.63
CA ILE A 121 37.51 1.51 -7.62
C ILE A 121 38.31 2.66 -7.01
N LEU A 122 38.57 2.60 -5.72
CA LEU A 122 39.50 3.51 -5.07
C LEU A 122 40.94 3.18 -5.51
N LYS A 123 41.64 4.16 -6.11
CA LYS A 123 43.02 3.98 -6.59
C LYS A 123 43.98 3.45 -5.52
N GLU A 124 43.73 3.80 -4.27
CA GLU A 124 44.57 3.47 -3.11
C GLU A 124 44.22 2.11 -2.47
N ASN A 125 43.06 1.53 -2.80
CA ASN A 125 42.65 0.21 -2.35
C ASN A 125 41.73 -0.46 -3.39
N PRO A 126 42.28 -1.33 -4.25
CA PRO A 126 41.52 -1.96 -5.34
C PRO A 126 40.38 -2.88 -4.93
N ASN A 127 40.31 -3.26 -3.64
CA ASN A 127 39.28 -4.13 -3.09
C ASN A 127 38.00 -3.38 -2.69
N LEU A 128 38.04 -2.04 -2.70
CA LEU A 128 36.89 -1.19 -2.41
C LEU A 128 36.28 -0.70 -3.71
N SER A 129 35.02 -1.04 -3.93
CA SER A 129 34.26 -0.63 -5.10
C SER A 129 33.10 0.29 -4.71
N PHE A 130 32.93 1.37 -5.46
CA PHE A 130 31.95 2.42 -5.27
C PHE A 130 31.01 2.42 -6.45
N SER A 131 29.72 2.27 -6.20
CA SER A 131 28.70 2.49 -7.22
C SER A 131 28.20 3.91 -7.09
N LEU A 132 28.28 4.65 -8.19
CA LEU A 132 27.79 6.01 -8.25
C LEU A 132 26.27 5.94 -8.43
N VAL A 133 25.55 6.35 -7.38
CA VAL A 133 24.12 6.11 -7.26
C VAL A 133 23.46 7.43 -6.87
N ASN A 134 22.32 7.74 -7.50
CA ASN A 134 21.55 8.92 -7.10
C ASN A 134 21.09 8.74 -5.65
N ILE A 135 21.12 9.80 -4.87
CA ILE A 135 20.87 9.76 -3.44
C ILE A 135 19.43 9.32 -3.10
N GLU A 136 18.47 9.59 -4.00
CA GLU A 136 17.10 9.07 -3.91
C GLU A 136 17.11 7.54 -3.88
N THR A 137 17.97 6.94 -4.71
CA THR A 137 18.17 5.49 -4.75
C THR A 137 18.86 4.98 -3.48
N ILE A 138 19.73 5.76 -2.83
CA ILE A 138 20.36 5.41 -1.54
C ILE A 138 19.37 5.49 -0.37
N ALA A 139 18.41 6.41 -0.43
CA ALA A 139 17.32 6.52 0.55
C ALA A 139 16.26 5.42 0.35
N LEU A 140 15.99 5.03 -0.90
CA LEU A 140 14.97 4.05 -1.28
C LEU A 140 15.46 2.60 -1.26
N SER A 141 16.77 2.35 -1.46
CA SER A 141 17.36 0.99 -1.39
C SER A 141 17.13 0.33 -0.03
N ASP A 142 16.99 1.13 1.02
CA ASP A 142 16.72 0.65 2.38
C ASP A 142 15.26 0.25 2.60
N ILE A 143 14.33 0.59 1.70
CA ILE A 143 12.89 0.41 1.93
C ILE A 143 12.40 -0.96 1.45
N SER A 144 12.91 -1.49 0.33
CA SER A 144 12.74 -2.90 -0.02
C SER A 144 13.64 -3.33 -1.17
N GLN A 145 14.04 -4.60 -1.15
CA GLN A 145 14.77 -5.26 -2.24
C GLN A 145 13.94 -5.35 -3.54
N ASP A 146 12.60 -5.27 -3.46
CA ASP A 146 11.69 -5.29 -4.63
C ASP A 146 11.57 -3.91 -5.32
N TYR A 147 11.95 -2.82 -4.65
CA TYR A 147 11.96 -1.49 -5.28
C TYR A 147 13.10 -1.33 -6.31
N GLU A 148 14.14 -2.18 -6.24
CA GLU A 148 15.20 -2.24 -7.25
C GLU A 148 14.62 -2.51 -8.66
N HIS A 149 13.63 -3.40 -8.77
CA HIS A 149 13.02 -3.76 -10.06
C HIS A 149 12.10 -2.67 -10.63
N LEU A 150 11.48 -1.84 -9.77
CA LEU A 150 10.62 -0.74 -10.22
C LEU A 150 11.46 0.42 -10.77
N MET A 151 12.61 0.71 -10.16
CA MET A 151 13.57 1.73 -10.63
C MET A 151 14.25 1.34 -11.94
N GLN A 152 14.41 0.04 -12.19
CA GLN A 152 15.00 -0.52 -13.42
C GLN A 152 14.16 -0.23 -14.68
N ARG A 153 12.89 0.18 -14.51
CA ARG A 153 11.96 0.45 -15.62
C ARG A 153 11.83 1.93 -15.98
N GLU A 154 12.07 2.85 -15.04
CA GLU A 154 11.90 4.29 -15.25
C GLU A 154 13.19 5.01 -15.69
N HIS A 155 14.36 4.40 -15.48
CA HIS A 155 15.65 4.93 -15.96
C HIS A 155 16.40 3.88 -16.76
N ASN A 156 15.92 3.66 -17.98
CA ASN A 156 16.43 2.66 -18.90
C ASN A 156 17.79 3.02 -19.54
N ASP A 157 18.68 3.71 -18.82
CA ASP A 157 20.03 3.97 -19.32
C ASP A 157 21.19 3.65 -18.35
N GLU A 158 21.05 3.51 -17.02
CA GLU A 158 22.27 3.59 -16.20
C GLU A 158 22.53 2.64 -15.03
N ILE A 159 21.63 1.76 -14.58
CA ILE A 159 21.97 0.90 -13.42
C ILE A 159 21.35 -0.51 -13.54
N PHE A 160 22.14 -1.47 -14.06
CA PHE A 160 21.84 -2.89 -14.01
C PHE A 160 22.66 -3.55 -12.89
N PHE A 161 21.99 -4.02 -11.83
CA PHE A 161 22.60 -4.80 -10.76
C PHE A 161 22.58 -6.29 -11.10
N GLN A 162 23.74 -6.95 -10.99
CA GLN A 162 23.83 -8.40 -10.99
C GLN A 162 24.56 -8.88 -9.73
N GLN A 163 23.88 -9.78 -9.02
CA GLN A 163 24.25 -10.38 -7.76
C GLN A 163 25.30 -11.48 -8.00
N ASN A 164 26.54 -11.11 -8.29
CA ASN A 164 27.65 -12.05 -8.25
C ASN A 164 28.98 -11.31 -8.18
N SER A 165 29.69 -11.44 -7.06
CA SER A 165 31.16 -11.43 -6.92
C SER A 165 31.51 -11.44 -5.43
N GLN A 166 32.00 -12.57 -4.95
CA GLN A 166 32.56 -12.70 -3.60
C GLN A 166 33.86 -11.87 -3.52
N ASP A 167 34.10 -11.25 -2.36
CA ASP A 167 35.32 -10.55 -1.93
C ASP A 167 35.57 -9.07 -2.30
N LYS A 168 34.58 -8.33 -2.82
CA LYS A 168 34.66 -6.85 -2.90
C LYS A 168 33.63 -6.18 -1.99
N PHE A 169 34.09 -5.31 -1.08
CA PHE A 169 33.19 -4.45 -0.32
C PHE A 169 32.65 -3.36 -1.27
N ARG A 170 31.32 -3.29 -1.42
CA ARG A 170 30.61 -2.33 -2.27
C ARG A 170 29.95 -1.25 -1.40
N TYR A 171 30.30 0.01 -1.66
CA TYR A 171 29.73 1.18 -0.99
C TYR A 171 28.87 1.99 -1.96
N PHE A 172 27.80 2.58 -1.44
CA PHE A 172 27.03 3.56 -2.18
C PHE A 172 27.70 4.92 -2.05
N LEU A 173 27.90 5.57 -3.21
CA LEU A 173 28.52 6.87 -3.30
C LEU A 173 27.56 7.81 -4.04
N SER A 174 27.19 8.89 -3.39
CA SER A 174 26.56 10.03 -4.05
C SER A 174 27.47 11.24 -3.90
N TYR A 175 27.44 12.13 -4.89
CA TYR A 175 28.20 13.37 -4.84
C TYR A 175 27.34 14.58 -5.21
N ILE A 176 27.65 15.71 -4.58
CA ILE A 176 27.12 17.03 -4.93
C ILE A 176 28.32 17.90 -5.33
N SER A 177 28.24 18.56 -6.49
CA SER A 177 29.27 19.50 -6.93
C SER A 177 28.80 20.93 -6.74
N CYS A 178 29.58 21.73 -6.01
CA CYS A 178 29.33 23.17 -5.90
C CYS A 178 29.89 23.87 -7.14
N GLN A 179 29.02 24.47 -7.96
CA GLN A 179 29.40 25.06 -9.24
C GLN A 179 30.32 26.28 -9.09
N ASN A 180 30.23 27.00 -7.96
CA ASN A 180 30.97 28.23 -7.73
C ASN A 180 32.38 28.02 -7.15
N THR A 181 32.61 26.95 -6.40
CA THR A 181 33.91 26.65 -5.76
C THR A 181 34.67 25.49 -6.44
N GLY A 182 33.98 24.65 -7.22
CA GLY A 182 34.55 23.44 -7.80
C GLY A 182 34.77 22.31 -6.79
N GLU A 183 34.28 22.46 -5.56
CA GLU A 183 34.35 21.45 -4.50
C GLU A 183 33.28 20.36 -4.69
N ARG A 184 33.61 19.13 -4.27
CA ARG A 184 32.72 17.97 -4.36
C ARG A 184 32.49 17.38 -2.99
N ILE A 185 31.23 17.22 -2.60
CA ILE A 185 30.84 16.59 -1.35
C ILE A 185 30.40 15.17 -1.66
N TYR A 186 31.05 14.17 -1.06
CA TYR A 186 30.69 12.77 -1.22
C TYR A 186 30.03 12.23 0.05
N PHE A 187 28.91 11.54 -0.13
CA PHE A 187 28.22 10.79 0.91
C PHE A 187 28.55 9.30 0.71
N ILE A 188 29.15 8.67 1.73
CA ILE A 188 29.57 7.26 1.69
C ILE A 188 28.72 6.45 2.66
N LYS A 189 28.06 5.41 2.14
CA LYS A 189 27.20 4.51 2.93
C LYS A 189 27.57 3.05 2.71
N SER A 190 27.61 2.25 3.78
CA SER A 190 27.74 0.78 3.69
C SER A 190 26.44 0.16 3.19
N ASN A 191 26.57 -0.94 2.45
CA ASN A 191 25.43 -1.77 2.03
C ASN A 191 25.01 -2.76 3.14
N GLU A 192 25.04 -2.37 4.42
CA GLU A 192 24.57 -3.28 5.47
C GLU A 192 23.07 -3.51 5.29
N LEU A 193 22.73 -4.69 4.79
CA LEU A 193 21.38 -5.19 4.64
C LEU A 193 20.72 -5.21 6.02
N ILE A 194 19.91 -4.20 6.29
CA ILE A 194 19.04 -4.18 7.45
C ILE A 194 17.95 -5.24 7.22
N HIS A 195 18.23 -6.46 7.65
CA HIS A 195 17.33 -7.61 7.50
C HIS A 195 15.96 -7.42 8.18
N GLY A 196 15.81 -6.43 9.07
CA GLY A 196 14.57 -6.14 9.79
C GLY A 196 13.46 -5.51 8.95
N ASP A 197 13.79 -4.75 7.91
CA ASP A 197 12.82 -3.85 7.26
C ASP A 197 11.88 -4.58 6.29
N THR A 198 12.40 -5.59 5.61
CA THR A 198 11.61 -6.43 4.69
C THR A 198 10.59 -7.30 5.42
N LEU A 199 10.87 -7.68 6.68
CA LEU A 199 9.99 -8.50 7.50
C LEU A 199 8.73 -7.72 7.92
N SER A 200 8.92 -6.48 8.37
CA SER A 200 7.85 -5.56 8.77
C SER A 200 6.86 -5.31 7.63
N LEU A 201 7.37 -5.04 6.43
CA LEU A 201 6.55 -4.76 5.25
C LEU A 201 5.74 -5.99 4.81
N LYS A 202 6.35 -7.19 4.87
CA LYS A 202 5.66 -8.47 4.59
C LYS A 202 4.53 -8.73 5.60
N ILE A 203 4.75 -8.48 6.88
CA ILE A 203 3.73 -8.66 7.92
C ILE A 203 2.56 -7.70 7.68
N THR A 204 2.83 -6.42 7.40
CA THR A 204 1.77 -5.45 7.10
C THR A 204 0.96 -5.85 5.86
N ALA A 205 1.64 -6.30 4.79
CA ALA A 205 0.98 -6.78 3.59
C ALA A 205 0.11 -8.03 3.86
N ALA A 206 0.58 -8.95 4.70
CA ALA A 206 -0.16 -10.15 5.09
C ALA A 206 -1.43 -9.80 5.89
N ILE A 207 -1.33 -8.86 6.85
CA ILE A 207 -2.49 -8.38 7.63
C ILE A 207 -3.52 -7.71 6.71
N ALA A 208 -3.08 -6.82 5.81
CA ALA A 208 -3.97 -6.16 4.86
C ALA A 208 -4.68 -7.18 3.96
N THR A 209 -3.95 -8.16 3.43
CA THR A 209 -4.50 -9.24 2.60
C THR A 209 -5.52 -10.08 3.38
N PHE A 210 -5.25 -10.37 4.65
CA PHE A 210 -6.18 -11.12 5.51
C PHE A 210 -7.51 -10.40 5.68
N PHE A 211 -7.51 -9.10 6.00
CA PHE A 211 -8.74 -8.32 6.11
C PHE A 211 -9.49 -8.23 4.77
N PHE A 212 -8.77 -8.08 3.67
CA PHE A 212 -9.36 -8.08 2.34
C PHE A 212 -10.08 -9.40 2.02
N MET A 213 -9.45 -10.54 2.32
CA MET A 213 -10.06 -11.87 2.16
C MET A 213 -11.28 -12.06 3.07
N LEU A 214 -11.22 -11.58 4.32
CA LEU A 214 -12.37 -11.61 5.22
C LEU A 214 -13.54 -10.81 4.67
N TYR A 215 -13.30 -9.60 4.18
CA TYR A 215 -14.32 -8.79 3.50
C TYR A 215 -14.96 -9.57 2.35
N TRP A 216 -14.11 -10.14 1.48
CA TRP A 216 -14.53 -10.87 0.30
C TRP A 216 -15.50 -12.01 0.63
N VAL A 217 -15.18 -12.77 1.68
CA VAL A 217 -16.01 -13.89 2.16
C VAL A 217 -17.26 -13.41 2.90
N ILE A 218 -17.16 -12.38 3.75
CA ILE A 218 -18.32 -11.83 4.49
C ILE A 218 -19.40 -11.33 3.52
N VAL A 219 -19.02 -10.67 2.43
CA VAL A 219 -19.95 -10.20 1.40
C VAL A 219 -20.68 -11.37 0.73
N ALA A 220 -19.97 -12.42 0.34
CA ALA A 220 -20.56 -13.61 -0.27
C ALA A 220 -21.52 -14.32 0.70
N ILE A 221 -21.13 -14.49 1.96
CA ILE A 221 -21.97 -15.09 3.01
C ILE A 221 -23.22 -14.24 3.27
N TRP A 222 -23.10 -12.90 3.25
CA TRP A 222 -24.22 -12.00 3.41
C TRP A 222 -25.27 -12.15 2.28
N VAL A 223 -24.82 -12.25 1.03
CA VAL A 223 -25.73 -12.51 -0.10
C VAL A 223 -26.34 -13.89 0.01
N TYR A 224 -25.55 -14.92 0.31
CA TYR A 224 -26.04 -16.28 0.57
C TYR A 224 -27.17 -16.29 1.60
N ALA A 225 -26.98 -15.62 2.75
CA ALA A 225 -27.96 -15.54 3.82
C ALA A 225 -29.26 -14.87 3.34
N ASN A 226 -29.14 -13.79 2.55
CA ASN A 226 -30.28 -13.07 2.00
C ASN A 226 -31.04 -13.90 0.96
N ALA A 227 -30.33 -14.58 0.07
CA ALA A 227 -30.92 -15.47 -0.93
C ALA A 227 -31.65 -16.64 -0.27
N ASN A 228 -31.07 -17.23 0.78
CA ASN A 228 -31.70 -18.30 1.55
C ASN A 228 -32.98 -17.82 2.26
N LYS A 229 -32.97 -16.60 2.84
CA LYS A 229 -34.18 -15.99 3.42
C LYS A 229 -35.29 -15.76 2.38
N ALA A 230 -34.91 -15.44 1.14
CA ALA A 230 -35.84 -15.30 0.03
C ALA A 230 -36.23 -16.63 -0.65
N LYS A 231 -35.77 -17.78 -0.10
CA LYS A 231 -35.93 -19.13 -0.65
C LYS A 231 -35.46 -19.27 -2.12
N LEU A 232 -34.44 -18.50 -2.50
CA LEU A 232 -33.74 -18.63 -3.77
C LEU A 232 -32.63 -19.69 -3.67
N ASN A 233 -32.00 -20.04 -4.79
CA ASN A 233 -30.80 -20.88 -4.77
C ASN A 233 -29.61 -20.10 -4.16
N ALA A 234 -29.47 -20.20 -2.84
CA ALA A 234 -28.49 -19.45 -2.07
C ALA A 234 -27.05 -19.77 -2.45
N VAL A 235 -26.76 -21.04 -2.78
CA VAL A 235 -25.41 -21.49 -3.20
C VAL A 235 -25.00 -20.78 -4.48
N LEU A 236 -25.88 -20.76 -5.49
CA LEU A 236 -25.62 -20.10 -6.76
C LEU A 236 -25.33 -18.61 -6.58
N TRP A 237 -26.18 -17.89 -5.83
CA TRP A 237 -25.97 -16.47 -5.56
C TRP A 237 -24.71 -16.19 -4.74
N GLY A 238 -24.40 -17.04 -3.75
CA GLY A 238 -23.16 -16.94 -2.97
C GLY A 238 -21.91 -17.14 -3.82
N ILE A 239 -21.90 -18.14 -4.71
CA ILE A 239 -20.78 -18.41 -5.61
C ILE A 239 -20.58 -17.27 -6.62
N ILE A 240 -21.67 -16.77 -7.23
CA ILE A 240 -21.58 -15.62 -8.16
C ILE A 240 -20.91 -14.44 -7.47
N VAL A 241 -21.33 -14.09 -6.26
CA VAL A 241 -20.76 -12.99 -5.49
C VAL A 241 -19.33 -13.29 -5.04
N LEU A 242 -19.01 -14.55 -4.73
CA LEU A 242 -17.64 -14.92 -4.38
C LEU A 242 -16.67 -14.66 -5.54
N PHE A 243 -17.07 -14.85 -6.79
CA PHE A 243 -16.20 -14.59 -7.94
C PHE A 243 -16.28 -13.16 -8.48
N THR A 244 -17.41 -12.48 -8.32
CA THR A 244 -17.65 -11.14 -8.91
C THR A 244 -17.72 -10.00 -7.89
N ASN A 245 -17.69 -10.32 -6.60
CA ASN A 245 -17.77 -9.41 -5.47
C ASN A 245 -18.91 -8.38 -5.61
N LEU A 246 -18.60 -7.07 -5.59
CA LEU A 246 -19.59 -5.99 -5.62
C LEU A 246 -20.50 -6.09 -6.83
N ALA A 247 -19.99 -6.49 -8.00
CA ALA A 247 -20.81 -6.64 -9.21
C ALA A 247 -21.93 -7.67 -9.00
N GLY A 248 -21.61 -8.82 -8.40
CA GLY A 248 -22.59 -9.83 -8.03
C GLY A 248 -23.59 -9.33 -6.99
N VAL A 249 -23.13 -8.52 -6.02
CA VAL A 249 -24.03 -7.88 -5.03
C VAL A 249 -25.02 -6.96 -5.73
N PHE A 250 -24.56 -6.11 -6.65
CA PHE A 250 -25.43 -5.21 -7.41
C PHE A 250 -26.48 -5.98 -8.21
N VAL A 251 -26.07 -7.03 -8.93
CA VAL A 251 -27.00 -7.88 -9.69
C VAL A 251 -28.02 -8.54 -8.76
N PHE A 252 -27.58 -9.07 -7.62
CA PHE A 252 -28.47 -9.65 -6.61
C PHE A 252 -29.47 -8.63 -6.06
N LEU A 253 -29.03 -7.41 -5.78
CA LEU A 253 -29.90 -6.34 -5.27
C LEU A 253 -30.94 -5.92 -6.30
N ILE A 254 -30.56 -5.77 -7.57
CA ILE A 254 -31.50 -5.48 -8.67
C ILE A 254 -32.54 -6.60 -8.79
N TYR A 255 -32.06 -7.86 -8.82
CA TYR A 255 -32.94 -9.02 -8.88
C TYR A 255 -33.93 -9.05 -7.71
N LYS A 256 -33.44 -8.83 -6.48
CA LYS A 256 -34.26 -8.81 -5.27
C LYS A 256 -35.27 -7.65 -5.28
N GLN A 257 -34.87 -6.47 -5.76
CA GLN A 257 -35.75 -5.31 -5.89
C GLN A 257 -36.86 -5.53 -6.92
N SER A 258 -36.62 -6.37 -7.94
CA SER A 258 -37.60 -6.69 -8.98
C SER A 258 -38.74 -7.60 -8.51
N GLY A 259 -38.58 -8.29 -7.38
CA GLY A 259 -39.59 -9.19 -6.80
C GLY A 259 -40.24 -8.68 -5.51
N VAL A 260 -41.14 -9.50 -4.97
CA VAL A 260 -41.75 -9.32 -3.65
C VAL A 260 -41.63 -10.62 -2.86
N SER A 261 -41.27 -10.54 -1.58
CA SER A 261 -41.25 -11.73 -0.71
C SER A 261 -42.60 -11.97 -0.06
N CYS A 262 -43.10 -13.21 -0.15
CA CYS A 262 -44.31 -13.61 0.57
C CYS A 262 -44.10 -13.50 2.09
N ARG A 263 -45.05 -12.89 2.81
CA ARG A 263 -44.94 -12.67 4.26
C ARG A 263 -45.04 -13.96 5.06
N SER A 264 -45.79 -14.95 4.58
CA SER A 264 -46.01 -16.20 5.30
C SER A 264 -44.94 -17.24 5.00
N CYS A 265 -44.63 -17.48 3.72
CA CYS A 265 -43.68 -18.51 3.34
C CYS A 265 -42.27 -18.00 3.02
N GLY A 266 -42.06 -16.69 2.87
CA GLY A 266 -40.76 -16.08 2.57
C GLY A 266 -40.27 -16.21 1.13
N LEU A 267 -40.95 -16.98 0.27
CA LEU A 267 -40.55 -17.18 -1.11
C LEU A 267 -40.65 -15.88 -1.91
N MET A 268 -39.62 -15.59 -2.71
CA MET A 268 -39.65 -14.46 -3.64
C MET A 268 -40.59 -14.76 -4.81
N GLN A 269 -41.40 -13.76 -5.16
CA GLN A 269 -42.46 -13.84 -6.16
C GLN A 269 -42.30 -12.70 -7.17
N ASN A 270 -42.86 -12.91 -8.36
CA ASN A 270 -43.00 -11.83 -9.34
C ASN A 270 -43.98 -10.79 -8.80
N LYS A 271 -43.69 -9.50 -8.99
CA LYS A 271 -44.56 -8.40 -8.55
C LYS A 271 -45.95 -8.41 -9.20
N ASN A 272 -46.09 -9.06 -10.35
CA ASN A 272 -47.37 -9.17 -11.04
C ASN A 272 -48.32 -10.21 -10.40
N ASN A 273 -47.79 -11.07 -9.53
CA ASN A 273 -48.61 -12.08 -8.85
C ASN A 273 -49.44 -11.42 -7.74
N GLN A 274 -50.75 -11.67 -7.72
CA GLN A 274 -51.62 -11.20 -6.63
C GLN A 274 -51.53 -12.09 -5.38
N TYR A 275 -51.31 -13.38 -5.59
CA TYR A 275 -51.19 -14.41 -4.56
C TYR A 275 -49.87 -15.16 -4.71
N CYS A 276 -49.34 -15.66 -3.60
CA CYS A 276 -48.16 -16.52 -3.61
C CYS A 276 -48.47 -17.83 -4.33
N THR A 277 -47.66 -18.19 -5.32
CA THR A 277 -47.83 -19.44 -6.08
C THR A 277 -47.53 -20.71 -5.27
N THR A 278 -47.04 -20.57 -4.03
CA THR A 278 -46.65 -21.71 -3.19
C THR A 278 -47.55 -21.88 -1.97
N CYS A 279 -47.87 -20.80 -1.24
CA CYS A 279 -48.72 -20.90 -0.05
C CYS A 279 -50.11 -20.29 -0.21
N GLY A 280 -50.41 -19.65 -1.35
CA GLY A 280 -51.71 -19.02 -1.61
C GLY A 280 -51.95 -17.69 -0.90
N ASP A 281 -51.03 -17.23 -0.04
CA ASP A 281 -51.23 -15.96 0.67
C ASP A 281 -51.18 -14.75 -0.25
N LYS A 282 -52.01 -13.77 0.10
CA LYS A 282 -52.11 -12.50 -0.62
C LYS A 282 -50.83 -11.69 -0.49
N LEU A 283 -50.29 -11.22 -1.61
CA LEU A 283 -49.03 -10.46 -1.65
C LEU A 283 -49.23 -8.96 -1.49
N TYR A 284 -50.34 -8.45 -2.01
CA TYR A 284 -50.70 -7.03 -2.05
C TYR A 284 -52.03 -6.78 -1.37
N ASP A 285 -52.19 -5.58 -0.82
CA ASP A 285 -53.49 -5.12 -0.36
C ASP A 285 -54.37 -4.83 -1.60
N THR A 286 -55.69 -5.03 -1.52
CA THR A 286 -56.60 -4.75 -2.64
C THR A 286 -57.67 -3.74 -2.24
N CYS A 287 -58.19 -3.02 -3.24
CA CYS A 287 -59.30 -2.11 -3.07
C CYS A 287 -60.58 -2.87 -2.71
N ILE A 288 -61.33 -2.41 -1.71
CA ILE A 288 -62.61 -3.03 -1.32
C ILE A 288 -63.71 -2.90 -2.39
N HIS A 289 -63.59 -1.93 -3.29
CA HIS A 289 -64.63 -1.64 -4.28
C HIS A 289 -64.46 -2.40 -5.60
N CYS A 290 -63.22 -2.52 -6.09
CA CYS A 290 -62.95 -3.15 -7.40
C CYS A 290 -61.95 -4.32 -7.32
N ASN A 291 -61.48 -4.66 -6.11
CA ASN A 291 -60.49 -5.70 -5.84
C ASN A 291 -59.14 -5.56 -6.58
N ALA A 292 -58.87 -4.39 -7.19
CA ALA A 292 -57.58 -4.09 -7.79
C ALA A 292 -56.48 -4.00 -6.73
N THR A 293 -55.26 -4.37 -7.10
CA THR A 293 -54.07 -4.23 -6.24
C THR A 293 -53.78 -2.76 -5.94
N VAL A 294 -53.57 -2.44 -4.67
CA VAL A 294 -53.21 -1.09 -4.21
C VAL A 294 -51.90 -1.14 -3.43
N ASN A 295 -51.05 -0.14 -3.62
CA ASN A 295 -49.84 -0.01 -2.83
C ASN A 295 -50.17 0.60 -1.46
N LYS A 296 -49.36 0.31 -0.45
CA LYS A 296 -49.48 0.91 0.89
C LYS A 296 -49.47 2.44 0.91
N ASN A 297 -48.91 3.08 -0.12
CA ASN A 297 -48.79 4.52 -0.22
C ASN A 297 -49.92 5.16 -1.04
N ASP A 298 -50.79 4.37 -1.66
CA ASP A 298 -51.88 4.88 -2.48
C ASP A 298 -53.02 5.35 -1.57
N TYR A 299 -53.48 6.60 -1.74
CA TYR A 299 -54.65 7.14 -1.04
C TYR A 299 -55.97 6.84 -1.78
N PHE A 300 -55.89 6.69 -3.11
CA PHE A 300 -57.01 6.39 -3.99
C PHE A 300 -56.62 5.25 -4.93
N CYS A 301 -57.59 4.39 -5.27
CA CYS A 301 -57.37 3.26 -6.17
C CYS A 301 -57.16 3.77 -7.60
N SER A 302 -56.06 3.36 -8.24
CA SER A 302 -55.75 3.73 -9.63
C SER A 302 -56.72 3.16 -10.67
N GLN A 303 -57.50 2.14 -10.32
CA GLN A 303 -58.46 1.49 -11.23
C GLN A 303 -59.88 2.06 -11.10
N CYS A 304 -60.34 2.41 -9.89
CA CYS A 304 -61.73 2.85 -9.68
C CYS A 304 -61.88 4.22 -9.01
N GLY A 305 -60.79 4.90 -8.63
CA GLY A 305 -60.82 6.22 -8.03
C GLY A 305 -61.29 6.28 -6.56
N ASN A 306 -61.81 5.20 -5.99
CA ASN A 306 -62.26 5.19 -4.60
C ASN A 306 -61.09 5.19 -3.61
N LYS A 307 -61.33 5.78 -2.42
CA LYS A 307 -60.35 5.83 -1.34
C LYS A 307 -59.91 4.42 -0.94
N THR A 308 -58.60 4.22 -0.77
CA THR A 308 -58.05 2.94 -0.29
C THR A 308 -58.32 2.77 1.20
N ASN A 309 -58.33 1.53 1.68
CA ASN A 309 -58.67 1.16 3.06
C ASN A 309 -57.53 1.50 4.07
N LYS A 310 -57.06 2.74 4.04
CA LYS A 310 -56.12 3.31 5.02
C LYS A 310 -56.87 3.93 6.18
#